data_AF-A0A1G7KFD1-F1
#
_entry.id   AF-A0A1G7KFD1-F1
#
_cell.length_a   1.000
_cell.length_b   1.000
_cell.length_c   1.000
_cell.angle_alpha   90.00
_cell.angle_beta   90.00
_cell.angle_gamma   90.00
#
_symmetry.space_group_name_H-M   'P 1'
#
loop_
_entity.id
_entity.type
_entity.pdbx_description
1 polymer ?
#
loop_
_entity_poly.entity_id
_entity_poly.type
_entity_poly.pdbx_seq_one_letter_code
_entity_poly.pdbx_strand_id
1 'polypeptide(L)'
;MNAIAVALAIFLIVHSAVHFVAPRFVRAMVPAWVPRPELPVALGGAALLVDGLLLLLPATRAAAGWGAAGLILVFMVAHLDSLARALRERPRRLRAQVAATVKVLLNLGYAGVAVAVAVLA
;
A
#
# COMPACT_ATOMS: atom_id res chain seq x y z
N MET A 1 -8.34 23.53 2.02
CA MET A 1 -8.30 22.16 1.46
C MET A 1 -6.97 21.54 1.83
N ASN A 2 -6.96 20.37 2.48
CA ASN A 2 -5.71 19.71 2.85
C ASN A 2 -5.08 19.09 1.58
N ALA A 3 -4.07 19.77 1.02
CA ALA A 3 -3.40 19.33 -0.20
C ALA A 3 -2.78 17.93 -0.06
N ILE A 4 -2.34 17.56 1.16
CA ILE A 4 -1.78 16.25 1.46
C ILE A 4 -2.86 15.16 1.36
N ALA A 5 -4.05 15.43 1.88
CA ALA A 5 -5.17 14.48 1.78
C ALA A 5 -5.59 14.24 0.32
N VAL A 6 -5.59 15.28 -0.52
CA VAL A 6 -5.87 15.16 -1.96
C VAL A 6 -4.77 14.39 -2.68
N ALA A 7 -3.50 14.67 -2.37
CA ALA A 7 -2.37 13.93 -2.94
C ALA A 7 -2.43 12.44 -2.56
N LEU A 8 -2.74 12.13 -1.30
CA LEU A 8 -2.93 10.77 -0.83
C LEU A 8 -4.12 10.11 -1.54
N ALA A 9 -5.26 10.78 -1.67
CA ALA A 9 -6.42 10.27 -2.42
C ALA A 9 -6.07 9.87 -3.86
N ILE A 10 -5.41 10.77 -4.59
CA ILE A 10 -4.97 10.52 -5.97
C ILE A 10 -4.03 9.31 -6.01
N PHE A 11 -3.06 9.25 -5.09
CA PHE A 11 -2.14 8.11 -4.99
C PHE A 11 -2.89 6.79 -4.78
N LEU A 12 -3.83 6.71 -3.84
CA LEU A 12 -4.60 5.48 -3.58
C LEU A 12 -5.47 5.08 -4.78
N ILE A 13 -6.11 6.04 -5.46
CA ILE A 13 -6.94 5.78 -6.65
C ILE A 13 -6.09 5.26 -7.81
N VAL A 14 -4.93 5.88 -8.07
CA VAL A 14 -4.01 5.42 -9.13
C VAL A 14 -3.47 4.03 -8.79
N HIS A 15 -3.12 3.78 -7.52
CA HIS A 15 -2.61 2.48 -7.09
C HIS A 15 -3.70 1.39 -7.15
N SER A 16 -4.95 1.75 -6.86
CA SER A 16 -6.11 0.89 -7.05
C SER A 16 -6.25 0.44 -8.51
N ALA A 17 -6.09 1.34 -9.48
CA ALA A 17 -6.16 0.99 -10.89
C ALA A 17 -5.16 -0.12 -11.28
N VAL A 18 -3.96 -0.14 -10.69
CA VAL A 18 -2.95 -1.18 -10.93
C VAL A 18 -3.45 -2.58 -10.52
N HIS A 19 -4.29 -2.69 -9.49
CA HIS A 19 -4.87 -3.97 -9.06
C HIS A 19 -5.80 -4.58 -10.11
N PHE A 20 -6.45 -3.75 -10.92
CA PHE A 20 -7.41 -4.18 -11.95
C PHE A 20 -6.79 -4.26 -13.34
N VAL A 21 -5.90 -3.33 -13.70
CA VAL A 21 -5.23 -3.28 -15.01
C VAL A 21 -4.08 -4.29 -15.09
N ALA A 22 -3.32 -4.46 -14.01
CA ALA A 22 -2.16 -5.35 -13.96
C ALA A 22 -2.22 -6.34 -12.79
N PRO A 23 -3.29 -7.16 -12.65
CA PRO A 23 -3.48 -8.03 -11.50
C PRO A 23 -2.39 -9.10 -11.38
N ARG A 24 -1.70 -9.47 -12.49
CA ARG A 24 -0.56 -10.40 -12.45
C ARG A 24 0.65 -9.79 -11.73
N PHE A 25 0.88 -8.49 -11.90
CA PHE A 25 1.96 -7.76 -11.26
C PHE A 25 1.75 -7.67 -9.75
N VAL A 26 0.54 -7.31 -9.32
CA VAL A 26 0.20 -7.22 -7.89
C VAL A 26 0.22 -8.61 -7.24
N ARG A 27 -0.34 -9.63 -7.91
CA ARG A 27 -0.30 -11.02 -7.43
C ARG A 27 1.12 -11.53 -7.20
N ALA A 28 2.10 -11.13 -8.03
CA ALA A 28 3.49 -11.53 -7.84
C ALA A 28 4.12 -10.98 -6.53
N MET A 29 3.52 -9.93 -5.94
CA MET A 29 3.94 -9.40 -4.64
C MET A 29 3.26 -10.10 -3.46
N VAL A 30 2.12 -10.76 -3.69
CA VAL A 30 1.41 -11.49 -2.63
C VAL A 30 2.30 -12.63 -2.13
N PRO A 31 2.47 -12.80 -0.81
CA PRO A 31 3.27 -13.90 -0.28
C PRO A 31 2.72 -15.27 -0.66
N ALA A 32 3.62 -16.22 -0.93
CA ALA A 32 3.26 -17.55 -1.43
C ALA A 32 2.42 -18.38 -0.42
N TRP A 33 2.44 -18.01 0.85
CA TRP A 33 1.65 -18.64 1.92
C TRP A 33 0.20 -18.15 1.98
N VAL A 34 -0.17 -17.09 1.25
CA VAL A 34 -1.56 -16.59 1.21
C VAL A 34 -2.38 -17.47 0.25
N PRO A 35 -3.45 -18.13 0.71
CA PRO A 35 -4.31 -18.90 -0.18
C PRO A 35 -5.13 -17.96 -1.08
N ARG A 36 -5.34 -18.37 -2.34
CA ARG A 36 -6.15 -17.63 -3.34
C ARG A 36 -5.70 -16.17 -3.50
N PRO A 37 -4.49 -15.91 -4.01
CA PRO A 37 -3.91 -14.56 -4.10
C PRO A 37 -4.76 -13.57 -4.92
N GLU A 38 -5.70 -14.04 -5.74
CA GLU A 38 -6.67 -13.23 -6.47
C GLU A 38 -7.59 -12.42 -5.53
N LEU A 39 -8.02 -13.02 -4.43
CA LEU A 39 -8.96 -12.39 -3.49
C LEU A 39 -8.38 -11.15 -2.82
N PRO A 40 -7.21 -11.19 -2.13
CA PRO A 40 -6.64 -10.01 -1.51
C PRO A 40 -6.24 -8.94 -2.52
N VAL A 41 -5.91 -9.31 -3.77
CA VAL A 41 -5.65 -8.32 -4.83
C VAL A 41 -6.93 -7.58 -5.22
N ALA A 42 -8.03 -8.30 -5.46
CA ALA A 42 -9.30 -7.66 -5.80
C ALA A 42 -9.85 -6.81 -4.65
N LEU A 43 -9.85 -7.36 -3.43
CA LEU A 43 -10.32 -6.67 -2.23
C LEU A 43 -9.44 -5.47 -1.86
N GLY A 44 -8.11 -5.63 -1.94
CA GLY A 44 -7.17 -4.54 -1.69
C GLY A 44 -7.34 -3.39 -2.70
N GLY A 45 -7.52 -3.72 -3.98
CA GLY A 45 -7.81 -2.72 -5.01
C GLY A 45 -9.12 -1.98 -4.76
N ALA A 46 -10.19 -2.70 -4.40
CA ALA A 46 -11.49 -2.09 -4.09
C ALA A 46 -11.41 -1.20 -2.83
N ALA A 47 -10.74 -1.67 -1.77
CA ALA A 47 -10.57 -0.92 -0.54
C ALA A 47 -9.77 0.37 -0.78
N LEU A 48 -8.67 0.31 -1.55
CA LEU A 48 -7.90 1.49 -1.95
C LEU A 48 -8.75 2.52 -2.72
N LEU A 49 -9.63 2.05 -3.62
CA LEU A 49 -10.50 2.94 -4.39
C LEU A 49 -11.48 3.66 -3.46
N VAL A 50 -12.17 2.90 -2.62
CA VAL A 50 -13.17 3.44 -1.68
C VAL A 50 -12.50 4.44 -0.73
N ASP A 51 -11.38 4.07 -0.13
CA ASP A 51 -10.66 4.91 0.82
C ASP A 51 -10.13 6.20 0.15
N GLY A 52 -9.59 6.09 -1.07
CA GLY A 52 -9.18 7.23 -1.88
C GLY A 52 -10.34 8.20 -2.19
N LEU A 53 -11.53 7.68 -2.52
CA LEU A 53 -12.72 8.52 -2.73
C LEU A 53 -13.19 9.19 -1.43
N LEU A 54 -13.14 8.49 -0.29
CA LEU A 54 -13.49 9.05 1.01
C LEU A 54 -12.52 10.15 1.45
N LEU A 55 -11.23 10.09 1.09
CA LEU A 55 -10.28 11.18 1.37
C LEU A 55 -10.60 12.50 0.64
N LEU A 56 -11.34 12.44 -0.48
CA LEU A 56 -11.76 13.63 -1.21
C LEU A 56 -12.89 14.38 -0.49
N LEU A 57 -13.68 13.68 0.32
CA LEU A 57 -14.77 14.24 1.11
C LEU A 57 -14.24 14.74 2.46
N PRO A 58 -14.28 16.06 2.77
CA PRO A 58 -13.71 16.59 4.01
C PRO A 58 -14.24 15.92 5.28
N ALA A 59 -15.52 15.59 5.31
CA ALA A 59 -16.18 14.98 6.48
C ALA A 59 -15.68 13.56 6.83
N THR A 60 -15.06 12.86 5.89
CA THR A 60 -14.61 11.47 6.09
C THR A 60 -13.08 11.33 6.13
N ARG A 61 -12.33 12.42 6.00
CA ARG A 61 -10.86 12.38 5.91
C ARG A 61 -10.17 11.77 7.11
N ALA A 62 -10.65 12.03 8.32
CA ALA A 62 -10.06 11.45 9.53
C ALA A 62 -10.19 9.91 9.50
N ALA A 63 -11.39 9.41 9.22
CA ALA A 63 -11.65 7.97 9.10
C ALA A 63 -10.90 7.32 7.94
N ALA A 64 -10.89 7.96 6.76
CA ALA A 64 -10.18 7.48 5.59
C ALA A 64 -8.65 7.53 5.78
N GLY A 65 -8.11 8.52 6.51
CA GLY A 65 -6.69 8.54 6.87
C GLY A 65 -6.28 7.31 7.71
N TRP A 66 -7.11 6.92 8.67
CA TRP A 66 -6.91 5.68 9.43
C TRP A 66 -7.09 4.43 8.56
N GLY A 67 -8.06 4.42 7.65
CA GLY A 67 -8.28 3.36 6.67
C GLY A 67 -7.07 3.15 5.76
N ALA A 68 -6.56 4.23 5.15
CA ALA A 68 -5.33 4.24 4.37
C ALA A 68 -4.13 3.71 5.17
N ALA A 69 -3.95 4.17 6.42
CA ALA A 69 -2.87 3.69 7.28
C ALA A 69 -2.99 2.17 7.51
N GLY A 70 -4.19 1.68 7.82
CA GLY A 70 -4.47 0.25 7.98
C GLY A 70 -4.17 -0.55 6.72
N LEU A 71 -4.63 -0.11 5.55
CA LEU A 71 -4.36 -0.77 4.26
C LEU A 71 -2.86 -0.84 3.95
N ILE A 72 -2.14 0.26 4.15
CA ILE A 72 -0.68 0.31 3.93
C ILE A 72 0.03 -0.66 4.88
N LEU A 73 -0.39 -0.75 6.14
CA LEU A 73 0.17 -1.71 7.09
C LEU A 73 -0.14 -3.17 6.70
N VAL A 74 -1.31 -3.45 6.13
CA VAL A 74 -1.61 -4.78 5.56
C VAL A 74 -0.66 -5.09 4.39
N PHE A 75 -0.44 -4.15 3.47
CA PHE A 75 0.48 -4.34 2.35
C PHE A 75 1.95 -4.44 2.79
N MET A 76 2.30 -3.81 3.91
CA MET A 76 3.62 -3.92 4.53
C MET A 76 4.02 -5.38 4.77
N VAL A 77 3.07 -6.25 5.12
CA VAL A 77 3.34 -7.68 5.33
C VAL A 77 3.94 -8.32 4.07
N ALA A 78 3.42 -7.99 2.89
CA ALA A 78 3.95 -8.48 1.62
C ALA A 78 5.35 -7.93 1.33
N HIS A 79 5.61 -6.66 1.67
CA HIS A 79 6.93 -6.06 1.51
C HIS A 79 7.98 -6.63 2.47
N LEU A 80 7.60 -6.87 3.72
CA LEU A 80 8.46 -7.53 4.72
C LEU A 80 8.80 -8.97 4.31
N ASP A 81 7.82 -9.72 3.81
CA ASP A 81 8.06 -11.05 3.26
C ASP A 81 9.06 -11.01 2.07
N SER A 82 8.91 -10.04 1.17
CA SER A 82 9.85 -9.85 0.05
C SER A 82 11.27 -9.49 0.52
N LEU A 83 11.39 -8.68 1.58
CA LEU A 83 12.67 -8.33 2.19
C LEU A 83 13.30 -9.54 2.88
N ALA A 84 12.52 -10.28 3.68
CA ALA A 84 12.98 -11.50 4.35
C ALA A 84 13.47 -12.55 3.36
N ARG A 85 12.80 -12.71 2.20
CA ARG A 85 13.28 -13.54 1.09
C ARG A 85 14.58 -13.00 0.50
N ALA A 86 14.67 -11.71 0.21
CA ALA A 86 15.88 -11.08 -0.35
C ALA A 86 17.10 -11.15 0.58
N LEU A 87 16.90 -11.16 1.90
CA LEU A 87 17.98 -11.30 2.89
C LEU A 87 18.49 -12.75 3.02
N ARG A 88 17.62 -13.75 2.79
CA ARG A 88 17.97 -15.17 2.87
C ARG A 88 18.80 -15.65 1.67
N GLU A 89 18.73 -14.98 0.52
CA GLU A 89 19.50 -15.31 -0.68
C GLU A 89 20.78 -14.43 -0.80
N ARG A 90 22.01 -15.01 -0.77
CA ARG A 90 23.31 -14.29 -1.02
C ARG A 90 24.07 -14.93 -2.20
N PRO A 91 24.90 -14.22 -3.03
CA PRO A 91 25.28 -12.79 -3.06
C PRO A 91 24.90 -12.01 -4.35
N ARG A 92 24.14 -12.57 -5.31
CA ARG A 92 23.86 -11.93 -6.62
C ARG A 92 22.77 -10.83 -6.63
N ARG A 93 22.32 -10.31 -5.48
CA ARG A 93 21.07 -9.51 -5.41
C ARG A 93 21.09 -8.29 -4.46
N LEU A 94 22.22 -7.59 -4.30
CA LEU A 94 22.25 -6.29 -3.58
C LEU A 94 21.14 -5.35 -4.08
N ARG A 95 20.91 -5.28 -5.39
CA ARG A 95 19.81 -4.49 -5.99
C ARG A 95 18.42 -4.92 -5.49
N ALA A 96 18.17 -6.22 -5.31
CA ALA A 96 16.89 -6.70 -4.83
C ALA A 96 16.70 -6.41 -3.34
N GLN A 97 17.77 -6.53 -2.54
CA GLN A 97 17.75 -6.15 -1.13
C GLN A 97 17.48 -4.66 -0.97
N VAL A 98 18.20 -3.81 -1.70
CA VAL A 98 17.97 -2.36 -1.73
C VAL A 98 16.53 -2.07 -2.15
N ALA A 99 16.04 -2.68 -3.22
CA ALA A 99 14.66 -2.46 -3.68
C ALA A 99 13.61 -2.87 -2.64
N ALA A 100 13.81 -4.00 -1.95
CA ALA A 100 12.90 -4.45 -0.90
C ALA A 100 12.93 -3.52 0.32
N THR A 101 14.12 -3.11 0.77
CA THR A 101 14.29 -2.15 1.87
C THR A 101 13.64 -0.81 1.55
N VAL A 102 13.86 -0.27 0.34
CA VAL A 102 13.24 0.98 -0.10
C VAL A 102 11.72 0.87 -0.07
N LYS A 103 11.12 -0.23 -0.55
CA LYS A 103 9.66 -0.43 -0.49
C LYS A 103 9.12 -0.40 0.93
N VAL A 104 9.80 -1.04 1.88
CA VAL A 104 9.40 -1.03 3.30
C VAL A 104 9.47 0.39 3.87
N LEU A 105 10.58 1.10 3.65
CA LEU A 105 10.74 2.49 4.13
C LEU A 105 9.69 3.43 3.52
N LEU A 106 9.41 3.30 2.22
CA LEU A 106 8.39 4.08 1.55
C LEU A 106 7.00 3.80 2.14
N ASN A 107 6.63 2.53 2.36
CA ASN A 107 5.35 2.20 2.98
C ASN A 107 5.24 2.76 4.41
N LEU A 108 6.34 2.78 5.19
CA LEU A 108 6.33 3.39 6.52
C LEU A 108 6.09 4.89 6.44
N GLY A 109 6.76 5.56 5.47
CA GLY A 109 6.52 6.96 5.18
C GLY A 109 5.07 7.25 4.78
N TYR A 110 4.49 6.45 3.88
CA TYR A 110 3.10 6.61 3.46
C TYR A 110 2.12 6.36 4.61
N ALA A 111 2.38 5.37 5.47
CA ALA A 111 1.56 5.16 6.67
C ALA A 111 1.63 6.37 7.61
N GLY A 112 2.81 6.96 7.80
CA GLY A 112 2.98 8.20 8.57
C GLY A 112 2.19 9.37 7.98
N VAL A 113 2.21 9.53 6.66
CA VAL A 113 1.40 10.55 5.95
C VAL A 113 -0.10 10.29 6.15
N ALA A 114 -0.54 9.04 6.04
CA ALA A 114 -1.93 8.67 6.25
C ALA A 114 -2.40 8.96 7.68
N VAL A 115 -1.58 8.63 8.69
CA VAL A 115 -1.85 8.99 10.09
C VAL A 115 -1.87 10.49 10.30
N ALA A 116 -0.95 11.24 9.69
CA ALA A 116 -0.96 12.69 9.76
C ALA A 116 -2.25 13.28 9.16
N VAL A 117 -2.70 12.77 8.01
CA VAL A 117 -4.01 13.13 7.46
C VAL A 117 -5.13 12.76 8.42
N ALA A 118 -5.09 11.58 9.04
CA ALA A 118 -6.13 11.12 9.95
C ALA A 118 -6.29 12.03 11.19
N VAL A 119 -5.17 12.53 11.72
CA VAL A 119 -5.14 13.35 12.95
C VAL A 119 -5.31 14.84 12.68
N LEU A 120 -4.96 15.32 11.48
CA LEU A 120 -4.97 16.75 11.13
C LEU A 120 -6.13 17.16 10.20
N ALA A 121 -7.03 16.24 9.87
CA ALA A 121 -8.14 16.47 8.94
C ALA A 121 -9.40 17.05 9.58
#